data_AF-A0A813LI84-F1
#
_entry.id   AF-A0A813LI84-F1
#
_cell.length_a   1.000
_cell.length_b   1.000
_cell.length_c   1.000
_cell.angle_alpha   90.00
_cell.angle_beta   90.00
_cell.angle_gamma   90.00
#
_symmetry.space_group_name_H-M   'P 1'
#
loop_
_entity.id
_entity.type
_entity.pdbx_description
1 polymer ?
#
loop_
_entity_poly.entity_id
_entity_poly.type
_entity_poly.pdbx_seq_one_letter_code
_entity_poly.pdbx_strand_id
1 'polypeptide(L)'
;MDTASLQQKVKVAVPTIILCWWVLRRARQSRLPRPPSPPGHWLLGHALQLPDPSGPDAQHVDVLLLEWARKYNWTVFSFWVPIVGRFIVAADPALVRQVLVTENYPKASLYGNLLPLLGEGSMLVAEGSEWAAKRKVFNPGFSPGFLRGVVATVAEKVQTLCEKCSQAADSAEELGLHEATVDFTADVIAQVAFGEDWGTRGGRADAPSAAVAPTRQLMFELQWECTQNQITPLRIYTNLLSRLRI
;
A
#
# COMPACT_ATOMS: atom_id res chain seq x y z
N MET A 1 26.91 -4.36 -39.21
CA MET A 1 25.85 -3.39 -38.86
C MET A 1 26.49 -2.02 -38.74
N ASP A 2 26.04 -1.06 -39.54
CA ASP A 2 26.74 0.19 -39.80
C ASP A 2 26.48 1.22 -38.68
N THR A 3 27.49 1.45 -37.85
CA THR A 3 27.41 2.23 -36.61
C THR A 3 27.06 3.70 -36.85
N ALA A 4 27.41 4.24 -38.02
CA ALA A 4 27.10 5.61 -38.42
C ALA A 4 25.59 5.83 -38.65
N SER A 5 24.91 4.86 -39.26
CA SER A 5 23.45 4.92 -39.48
C SER A 5 22.66 4.84 -38.17
N LEU A 6 23.17 4.10 -37.19
CA LEU A 6 22.62 4.01 -35.84
C LEU A 6 22.81 5.32 -35.07
N GLN A 7 24.00 5.91 -35.14
CA GLN A 7 24.31 7.21 -34.52
C GLN A 7 23.39 8.33 -35.05
N GLN A 8 23.14 8.37 -36.37
CA GLN A 8 22.25 9.34 -36.99
C GLN A 8 20.79 9.18 -36.50
N LYS A 9 20.29 7.93 -36.44
CA LYS A 9 18.93 7.62 -35.96
C LYS A 9 18.74 8.01 -34.50
N VAL A 10 19.73 7.74 -33.64
CA VAL A 10 19.69 8.13 -32.22
C VAL A 10 19.68 9.65 -32.06
N LYS A 11 20.51 10.38 -32.82
CA LYS A 11 20.57 11.85 -32.76
C LYS A 11 19.26 12.54 -33.12
N VAL A 12 18.42 11.95 -33.98
CA VAL A 12 17.11 12.50 -34.35
C VAL A 12 15.98 11.97 -33.45
N ALA A 13 16.05 10.70 -33.04
CA ALA A 13 15.03 10.08 -32.22
C ALA A 13 14.95 10.68 -30.81
N VAL A 14 16.09 10.94 -30.16
CA VAL A 14 16.11 11.50 -28.80
C VAL A 14 15.42 12.87 -28.71
N PRO A 15 15.77 13.90 -29.53
CA PRO A 15 15.12 15.20 -29.45
C PRO A 15 13.66 15.17 -29.90
N THR A 16 13.29 14.31 -30.87
CA THR A 16 11.89 14.16 -31.27
C THR A 16 11.05 13.51 -30.18
N ILE A 17 11.58 12.49 -29.47
CA ILE A 17 10.93 11.89 -28.30
C ILE A 17 10.79 12.92 -27.17
N ILE A 18 11.83 13.72 -26.89
CA ILE A 18 11.78 14.79 -25.88
C ILE A 18 10.72 15.84 -26.25
N LEU A 19 10.68 16.27 -27.52
CA LEU A 19 9.72 17.25 -28.00
C LEU A 19 8.28 16.69 -27.97
N CYS A 20 8.07 15.47 -28.45
CA CYS A 20 6.76 14.81 -28.39
C CYS A 20 6.31 14.65 -26.94
N TRP A 21 7.20 14.21 -26.05
CA TRP A 21 6.92 14.12 -24.63
C TRP A 21 6.60 15.48 -24.02
N TRP A 22 7.33 16.55 -24.37
CA TRP A 22 7.08 17.91 -23.88
C TRP A 22 5.72 18.45 -24.37
N VAL A 23 5.39 18.26 -25.66
CA VAL A 23 4.12 18.65 -26.26
C VAL A 23 2.96 17.87 -25.63
N LEU A 24 3.08 16.54 -25.51
CA LEU A 24 2.07 15.70 -24.88
C LEU A 24 1.90 16.04 -23.39
N ARG A 25 3.00 16.30 -22.68
CA ARG A 25 2.98 16.74 -21.28
C ARG A 25 2.27 18.08 -21.17
N ARG A 26 2.59 19.06 -22.02
CA ARG A 26 1.96 20.39 -22.04
C ARG A 26 0.48 20.32 -22.44
N ALA A 27 0.11 19.43 -23.35
CA ALA A 27 -1.28 19.20 -23.75
C ALA A 27 -2.10 18.51 -22.64
N ARG A 28 -1.47 17.62 -21.85
CA ARG A 28 -2.10 16.96 -20.68
C ARG A 28 -2.11 17.81 -19.42
N GLN A 29 -1.49 18.99 -19.44
CA GLN A 29 -1.57 19.92 -18.32
C GLN A 29 -2.96 20.54 -18.26
N SER A 30 -3.70 20.23 -17.19
CA SER A 30 -4.99 20.86 -16.94
C SER A 30 -4.85 22.38 -16.90
N ARG A 31 -5.82 23.08 -17.49
CA ARG A 31 -5.94 24.54 -17.44
C ARG A 31 -6.39 25.07 -16.08
N LEU A 32 -6.78 24.17 -15.17
CA LEU A 32 -7.21 24.51 -13.83
C LEU A 32 -6.02 24.97 -12.98
N PRO A 33 -6.21 25.97 -12.10
CA PRO A 33 -5.20 26.38 -11.15
C PRO A 33 -4.79 25.17 -10.30
N ARG A 34 -3.48 24.99 -10.11
CA ARG A 34 -2.94 23.85 -9.38
C ARG A 34 -2.81 24.21 -7.91
N PRO A 35 -3.12 23.26 -7.01
CA PRO A 35 -2.66 23.33 -5.63
C PRO A 35 -1.16 23.60 -5.54
N PRO A 36 -0.70 24.26 -4.47
CA PRO A 36 0.72 24.45 -4.24
C PRO A 36 1.46 23.11 -4.25
N SER A 37 2.74 23.14 -4.63
CA SER A 37 3.61 21.96 -4.75
C SER A 37 4.95 22.26 -4.12
N PRO A 38 5.61 21.27 -3.49
CA PRO A 38 7.01 21.39 -3.13
C PRO A 38 7.86 21.67 -4.38
N PRO A 39 9.03 22.31 -4.22
CA PRO A 39 9.99 22.44 -5.31
C PRO A 39 10.48 21.04 -5.68
N GLY A 40 10.25 20.60 -6.91
CA GLY A 40 10.67 19.28 -7.41
C GLY A 40 11.63 19.40 -8.59
N HIS A 41 12.37 18.33 -8.87
CA HIS A 41 13.24 18.22 -10.05
C HIS A 41 12.42 18.29 -11.35
N TRP A 42 12.93 18.96 -12.38
CA TRP A 42 12.17 19.21 -13.62
C TRP A 42 11.80 17.92 -14.39
N LEU A 43 12.69 16.91 -14.33
CA LEU A 43 12.51 15.61 -14.99
C LEU A 43 11.96 14.54 -14.04
N LEU A 44 12.46 14.51 -12.81
CA LEU A 44 12.16 13.45 -11.84
C LEU A 44 11.07 13.85 -10.84
N GLY A 45 10.57 15.07 -10.93
CA GLY A 45 9.53 15.57 -10.03
C GLY A 45 9.99 15.48 -8.59
N HIS A 46 9.19 14.79 -7.79
CA HIS A 46 9.43 14.58 -6.37
C HIS A 46 9.99 13.17 -6.09
N ALA A 47 10.33 12.39 -7.12
CA ALA A 47 10.82 11.02 -6.94
C ALA A 47 12.07 10.95 -6.05
N LEU A 48 12.96 11.94 -6.15
CA LEU A 48 14.19 12.03 -5.35
C LEU A 48 13.95 12.45 -3.89
N GLN A 49 12.78 13.00 -3.58
CA GLN A 49 12.41 13.41 -2.22
C GLN A 49 11.69 12.29 -1.47
N LEU A 50 11.24 11.26 -2.18
CA LEU A 50 10.58 10.13 -1.57
C LEU A 50 11.64 9.30 -0.83
N PRO A 51 11.40 8.98 0.45
CA PRO A 51 12.37 8.22 1.22
C PRO A 51 12.57 6.84 0.59
N ASP A 52 13.82 6.35 0.62
CA ASP A 52 14.10 4.99 0.20
C ASP A 52 13.60 4.02 1.28
N PRO A 53 12.57 3.21 0.99
CA PRO A 53 12.04 2.25 1.95
C PRO A 53 13.05 1.18 2.36
N SER A 54 14.13 0.98 1.60
CA SER A 54 15.18 -0.01 1.89
C SER A 54 16.45 0.61 2.50
N GLY A 55 16.46 1.92 2.76
CA GLY A 55 17.63 2.63 3.29
C GLY A 55 17.83 2.45 4.80
N PRO A 56 19.04 2.73 5.32
CA PRO A 56 19.30 2.73 6.77
C PRO A 56 18.49 3.80 7.52
N ASP A 57 18.14 4.91 6.85
CA ASP A 57 17.24 5.96 7.33
C ASP A 57 15.82 5.82 6.72
N ALA A 58 15.29 4.59 6.63
CA ALA A 58 13.99 4.30 6.04
C ALA A 58 12.85 5.00 6.80
N GLN A 59 12.57 6.25 6.45
CA GLN A 59 11.36 6.93 6.86
C GLN A 59 10.22 6.48 5.96
N HIS A 60 9.07 6.24 6.56
CA HIS A 60 7.89 5.94 5.78
C HIS A 60 7.39 7.22 5.07
N VAL A 61 6.78 7.05 3.88
CA VAL A 61 6.41 8.17 3.00
C VAL A 61 5.40 9.13 3.63
N ASP A 62 4.63 8.64 4.60
CA ASP A 62 3.66 9.44 5.37
C ASP A 62 4.33 10.57 6.15
N VAL A 63 5.53 10.36 6.70
CA VAL A 63 6.29 11.40 7.42
C VAL A 63 6.53 12.61 6.51
N LEU A 64 7.00 12.38 5.28
CA LEU A 64 7.19 13.41 4.27
C LEU A 64 5.87 14.10 3.89
N LEU A 65 4.79 13.32 3.73
CA LEU A 65 3.47 13.88 3.42
C LEU A 65 2.94 14.76 4.56
N LEU A 66 3.21 14.40 5.82
CA LEU A 66 2.85 15.20 6.99
C LEU A 66 3.67 16.49 7.08
N GLU A 67 4.96 16.45 6.77
CA GLU A 67 5.79 17.66 6.69
C GLU A 67 5.31 18.62 5.62
N TRP A 68 4.98 18.11 4.43
CA TRP A 68 4.38 18.92 3.37
C TRP A 68 3.00 19.43 3.77
N ALA A 69 2.16 18.61 4.41
CA ALA A 69 0.87 19.05 4.91
C ALA A 69 1.02 20.22 5.88
N ARG A 70 1.97 20.17 6.84
CA ARG A 70 2.28 21.29 7.73
C ARG A 70 2.74 22.52 6.96
N LYS A 71 3.64 22.37 6.00
CA LYS A 71 4.16 23.47 5.17
C LYS A 71 3.07 24.17 4.34
N TYR A 72 2.05 23.43 3.92
CA TYR A 72 0.91 23.93 3.13
C TYR A 72 -0.36 24.13 3.97
N ASN A 73 -0.21 24.35 5.28
CA ASN A 73 -1.28 24.69 6.22
C ASN A 73 -2.45 23.69 6.25
N TRP A 74 -2.18 22.39 6.08
CA TRP A 74 -3.18 21.31 6.14
C TRP A 74 -4.37 21.47 5.19
N THR A 75 -4.19 22.18 4.08
CA THR A 75 -5.28 22.47 3.13
C THR A 75 -5.27 21.48 1.96
N VAL A 76 -4.51 21.81 0.92
CA VAL A 76 -4.32 20.99 -0.26
C VAL A 76 -2.95 21.27 -0.84
N PHE A 77 -2.25 20.22 -1.22
CA PHE A 77 -1.01 20.35 -1.99
C PHE A 77 -0.95 19.25 -3.03
N SER A 78 0.03 19.34 -3.90
CA SER A 78 0.21 18.36 -4.95
C SER A 78 1.67 18.06 -5.18
N PHE A 79 1.94 16.85 -5.61
CA PHE A 79 3.27 16.43 -6.02
C PHE A 79 3.15 15.52 -7.25
N TRP A 80 4.28 15.25 -7.88
CA TRP A 80 4.32 14.47 -9.11
C TRP A 80 5.52 13.54 -9.09
N VAL A 81 5.26 12.30 -9.49
CA VAL A 81 6.25 11.25 -9.67
C VAL A 81 6.18 10.84 -11.15
N PRO A 82 7.31 10.72 -11.86
CA PRO A 82 7.34 10.17 -13.21
C PRO A 82 6.63 8.80 -13.25
N ILE A 83 6.11 8.41 -14.41
CA ILE A 83 5.34 7.17 -14.70
C ILE A 83 4.05 6.99 -13.90
N VAL A 84 4.07 7.17 -12.58
CA VAL A 84 2.92 7.08 -11.66
C VAL A 84 1.94 8.22 -11.89
N GLY A 85 2.46 9.42 -12.14
CA GLY A 85 1.64 10.60 -12.39
C GLY A 85 1.58 11.54 -11.20
N ARG A 86 0.52 12.34 -11.16
CA ARG A 86 0.39 13.47 -10.25
C ARG A 86 -0.59 13.12 -9.14
N PHE A 87 -0.18 13.43 -7.92
CA PHE A 87 -0.98 13.27 -6.73
C PHE A 87 -1.47 14.63 -6.25
N ILE A 88 -2.70 14.66 -5.78
CA ILE A 88 -3.28 15.78 -5.06
C ILE A 88 -3.62 15.24 -3.68
N VAL A 89 -3.06 15.86 -2.65
CA VAL A 89 -3.29 15.51 -1.25
C VAL A 89 -4.23 16.56 -0.68
N ALA A 90 -5.43 16.13 -0.30
CA ALA A 90 -6.39 16.94 0.41
C ALA A 90 -6.32 16.59 1.90
N ALA A 91 -6.04 17.58 2.74
CA ALA A 91 -6.03 17.45 4.19
C ALA A 91 -7.19 18.23 4.85
N ASP A 92 -7.83 19.15 4.12
CA ASP A 92 -9.05 19.83 4.56
C ASP A 92 -10.24 18.84 4.58
N PRO A 93 -10.95 18.67 5.72
CA PRO A 93 -12.11 17.80 5.84
C PRO A 93 -13.23 18.07 4.82
N ALA A 94 -13.44 19.33 4.44
CA ALA A 94 -14.44 19.71 3.44
C ALA A 94 -14.07 19.19 2.04
N LEU A 95 -12.79 19.31 1.66
CA LEU A 95 -12.28 18.75 0.40
C LEU A 95 -12.29 17.22 0.41
N VAL A 96 -11.90 16.60 1.52
CA VAL A 96 -11.96 15.14 1.68
C VAL A 96 -13.39 14.63 1.51
N ARG A 97 -14.38 15.29 2.14
CA ARG A 97 -15.80 14.96 1.96
C ARG A 97 -16.27 15.19 0.52
N GLN A 98 -15.80 16.26 -0.13
CA GLN A 98 -16.14 16.50 -1.53
C GLN A 98 -15.63 15.35 -2.42
N VAL A 99 -14.38 14.93 -2.26
CA VAL A 99 -13.76 13.88 -3.07
C VAL A 99 -14.34 12.49 -2.79
N LEU A 100 -14.47 12.11 -1.51
CA LEU A 100 -14.82 10.74 -1.11
C LEU A 100 -16.32 10.48 -0.99
N VAL A 101 -17.15 11.53 -0.85
CA VAL A 101 -18.60 11.36 -0.59
C VAL A 101 -19.46 12.09 -1.61
N THR A 102 -19.18 13.36 -1.88
CA THR A 102 -20.07 14.19 -2.73
C THR A 102 -19.90 13.82 -4.19
N GLU A 103 -18.67 13.87 -4.68
CA GLU A 103 -18.33 13.47 -6.06
C GLU A 103 -18.09 11.96 -6.15
N ASN A 104 -17.66 11.33 -5.05
CA ASN A 104 -17.36 9.90 -4.96
C ASN A 104 -16.49 9.43 -6.13
N TYR A 105 -15.32 10.06 -6.29
CA TYR A 105 -14.40 9.75 -7.38
C TYR A 105 -14.01 8.26 -7.35
N PRO A 106 -13.81 7.62 -8.52
CA PRO A 106 -13.39 6.23 -8.57
C PRO A 106 -12.00 6.06 -7.95
N LYS A 107 -11.70 4.85 -7.49
CA LYS A 107 -10.35 4.50 -7.03
C LYS A 107 -9.32 4.78 -8.12
N ALA A 108 -8.11 5.14 -7.69
CA ALA A 108 -7.00 5.37 -8.61
C ALA A 108 -6.67 4.11 -9.41
N SER A 109 -6.20 4.25 -10.64
CA SER A 109 -5.75 3.13 -11.48
C SER A 109 -4.64 2.29 -10.82
N LEU A 110 -3.92 2.86 -9.83
CA LEU A 110 -2.94 2.15 -9.01
C LEU A 110 -3.52 0.97 -8.24
N TYR A 111 -4.83 0.95 -7.95
CA TYR A 111 -5.50 -0.22 -7.37
C TYR A 111 -5.46 -1.44 -8.29
N GLY A 112 -5.31 -1.25 -9.61
CA GLY A 112 -5.11 -2.34 -10.56
C GLY A 112 -3.83 -3.13 -10.32
N ASN A 113 -2.81 -2.54 -9.69
CA ASN A 113 -1.58 -3.25 -9.31
C ASN A 113 -1.82 -4.30 -8.21
N LEU A 114 -2.97 -4.24 -7.52
CA LEU A 114 -3.34 -5.22 -6.50
C LEU A 114 -4.08 -6.43 -7.09
N LEU A 115 -4.45 -6.42 -8.39
CA LEU A 115 -5.18 -7.52 -9.02
C LEU A 115 -4.46 -8.87 -8.96
N PRO A 116 -3.13 -8.98 -9.18
CA PRO A 116 -2.43 -10.27 -9.06
C PRO A 116 -2.54 -10.88 -7.66
N LEU A 117 -2.66 -10.03 -6.64
CA LEU A 117 -2.75 -10.43 -5.25
C LEU A 117 -4.20 -10.77 -4.85
N LEU A 118 -5.14 -9.91 -5.23
CA LEU A 118 -6.52 -9.96 -4.74
C LEU A 118 -7.49 -10.69 -5.67
N GLY A 119 -7.08 -10.92 -6.92
CA GLY A 119 -7.91 -11.47 -8.00
C GLY A 119 -8.90 -10.46 -8.58
N GLU A 120 -9.39 -10.76 -9.79
CA GLU A 120 -10.39 -9.94 -10.51
C GLU A 120 -11.72 -9.84 -9.76
N GLY A 121 -12.02 -10.84 -8.91
CA GLY A 121 -13.21 -10.87 -8.05
C GLY A 121 -13.14 -10.00 -6.80
N SER A 122 -12.04 -9.27 -6.55
CA SER A 122 -11.85 -8.54 -5.30
C SER A 122 -12.85 -7.40 -5.09
N MET A 123 -13.38 -7.29 -3.87
CA MET A 123 -14.19 -6.13 -3.44
C MET A 123 -13.35 -4.84 -3.33
N LEU A 124 -12.04 -4.95 -3.10
CA LEU A 124 -11.16 -3.79 -2.93
C LEU A 124 -10.89 -3.04 -4.24
N VAL A 125 -10.96 -3.75 -5.38
CA VAL A 125 -10.74 -3.17 -6.72
C VAL A 125 -12.05 -2.88 -7.45
N ALA A 126 -13.14 -3.60 -7.13
CA ALA A 126 -14.45 -3.38 -7.74
C ALA A 126 -14.98 -1.95 -7.54
N GLU A 127 -15.78 -1.48 -8.50
CA GLU A 127 -16.42 -0.16 -8.50
C GLU A 127 -17.92 -0.24 -8.80
N GLY A 128 -18.65 0.83 -8.46
CA GLY A 128 -20.05 1.01 -8.84
C GLY A 128 -20.98 -0.13 -8.38
N SER A 129 -21.78 -0.66 -9.32
CA SER A 129 -22.78 -1.69 -9.05
C SER A 129 -22.16 -3.03 -8.64
N GLU A 130 -21.00 -3.39 -9.20
CA GLU A 130 -20.28 -4.61 -8.85
C GLU A 130 -19.81 -4.55 -7.40
N TRP A 131 -19.21 -3.42 -6.99
CA TRP A 131 -18.85 -3.17 -5.60
C TRP A 131 -20.07 -3.23 -4.68
N ALA A 132 -21.18 -2.60 -5.06
CA ALA A 132 -22.39 -2.57 -4.25
C ALA A 132 -22.98 -3.98 -4.05
N ALA A 133 -22.99 -4.81 -5.10
CA ALA A 133 -23.44 -6.19 -5.01
C ALA A 133 -22.56 -7.02 -4.06
N LYS A 134 -21.23 -6.93 -4.19
CA LYS A 134 -20.28 -7.60 -3.30
C LYS A 134 -20.45 -7.13 -1.85
N ARG A 135 -20.51 -5.81 -1.63
CA ARG A 135 -20.68 -5.20 -0.30
C ARG A 135 -21.96 -5.68 0.38
N LYS A 136 -23.06 -5.83 -0.36
CA LYS A 136 -24.33 -6.35 0.16
C LYS A 136 -24.19 -7.79 0.69
N VAL A 137 -23.38 -8.63 0.03
CA VAL A 137 -23.12 -10.01 0.47
C VAL A 137 -22.28 -10.04 1.76
N PHE A 138 -21.28 -9.16 1.89
CA PHE A 138 -20.39 -9.15 3.06
C PHE A 138 -20.98 -8.46 4.30
N ASN A 139 -21.79 -7.41 4.14
CA ASN A 139 -22.30 -6.59 5.25
C ASN A 139 -22.94 -7.38 6.42
N PRO A 140 -23.70 -8.47 6.22
CA PRO A 140 -24.26 -9.26 7.33
C PRO A 140 -23.22 -9.78 8.33
N GLY A 141 -22.01 -10.14 7.85
CA GLY A 141 -20.88 -10.57 8.68
C GLY A 141 -20.27 -9.45 9.54
N PHE A 142 -20.69 -8.20 9.33
CA PHE A 142 -20.31 -7.05 10.15
C PHE A 142 -21.52 -6.45 10.90
N SER A 143 -22.64 -7.16 10.95
CA SER A 143 -23.81 -6.71 11.69
C SER A 143 -23.55 -6.74 13.20
N PRO A 144 -24.14 -5.82 14.00
CA PRO A 144 -23.99 -5.83 15.45
C PRO A 144 -24.40 -7.16 16.11
N GLY A 145 -25.35 -7.88 15.51
CA GLY A 145 -25.76 -9.21 15.97
C GLY A 145 -24.66 -10.25 15.81
N PHE A 146 -24.07 -10.33 14.61
CA PHE A 146 -22.93 -11.21 14.36
C PHE A 146 -21.73 -10.85 15.24
N LEU A 147 -21.39 -9.56 15.34
CA LEU A 147 -20.26 -9.08 16.15
C LEU A 147 -20.41 -9.47 17.63
N ARG A 148 -21.62 -9.36 18.20
CA ARG A 148 -21.87 -9.83 19.57
C ARG A 148 -21.66 -11.34 19.73
N GLY A 149 -21.98 -12.12 18.71
CA GLY A 149 -21.80 -13.57 18.72
C GLY A 149 -20.33 -14.01 18.77
N VAL A 150 -19.41 -13.21 18.24
CA VAL A 150 -17.99 -13.55 18.16
C VAL A 150 -17.14 -12.98 19.30
N VAL A 151 -17.70 -12.12 20.16
CA VAL A 151 -16.96 -11.48 21.27
C VAL A 151 -16.28 -12.52 22.17
N ALA A 152 -16.98 -13.60 22.53
CA ALA A 152 -16.43 -14.65 23.37
C ALA A 152 -15.20 -15.33 22.73
N THR A 153 -15.29 -15.63 21.44
CA THR A 153 -14.19 -16.20 20.64
C THR A 153 -12.99 -15.26 20.59
N VAL A 154 -13.21 -13.95 20.38
CA VAL A 154 -12.13 -12.97 20.40
C VAL A 154 -11.50 -12.89 21.79
N ALA A 155 -12.30 -12.89 22.85
CA ALA A 155 -11.81 -12.83 24.22
C ALA A 155 -10.92 -14.03 24.60
N GLU A 156 -11.27 -15.23 24.14
CA GLU A 156 -10.45 -16.44 24.31
C GLU A 156 -9.07 -16.29 23.64
N LYS A 157 -9.03 -15.79 22.40
CA LYS A 157 -7.76 -15.54 21.69
C LYS A 157 -6.95 -14.41 22.34
N VAL A 158 -7.62 -13.38 22.88
CA VAL A 158 -6.96 -12.31 23.65
C VAL A 158 -6.31 -12.88 24.91
N GLN A 159 -6.99 -13.78 25.62
CA GLN A 159 -6.42 -14.42 26.80
C GLN A 159 -5.13 -15.18 26.45
N THR A 160 -5.08 -15.86 25.31
CA THR A 160 -3.87 -16.55 24.84
C THR A 160 -2.72 -15.56 24.58
N LEU A 161 -3.00 -14.39 24.01
CA LEU A 161 -1.99 -13.34 23.83
C LEU A 161 -1.51 -12.79 25.18
N CYS A 162 -2.42 -12.54 26.12
CA CYS A 162 -2.08 -12.09 27.48
C CYS A 162 -1.22 -13.12 28.23
N GLU A 163 -1.49 -14.41 28.09
CA GLU A 163 -0.67 -15.48 28.66
C GLU A 163 0.75 -15.47 28.11
N LYS A 164 0.92 -15.31 26.78
CA LYS A 164 2.26 -15.15 26.16
C LYS A 164 3.01 -13.95 26.71
N CYS A 165 2.34 -12.79 26.81
CA CYS A 165 2.95 -11.59 27.37
C CYS A 165 3.34 -11.77 28.84
N SER A 166 2.51 -12.46 29.62
CA SER A 166 2.78 -12.72 31.05
C SER A 166 3.97 -13.67 31.22
N GLN A 167 4.02 -14.74 30.42
CA GLN A 167 5.15 -15.68 30.43
C GLN A 167 6.47 -15.00 30.08
N ALA A 168 6.50 -14.16 29.05
CA ALA A 168 7.69 -13.40 28.68
C ALA A 168 8.12 -12.42 29.78
N ALA A 169 7.16 -11.78 30.45
CA ALA A 169 7.44 -10.89 31.58
C ALA A 169 8.04 -11.66 32.78
N ASP A 170 7.49 -12.84 33.08
CA ASP A 170 7.96 -13.70 34.18
C ASP A 170 9.34 -14.31 33.90
N SER A 171 9.64 -14.67 32.64
CA SER A 171 10.94 -15.20 32.21
C SER A 171 11.99 -14.11 31.94
N ALA A 172 11.61 -12.83 32.02
CA ALA A 172 12.43 -11.68 31.61
C ALA A 172 12.96 -11.80 30.16
N GLU A 173 12.16 -12.42 29.28
CA GLU A 173 12.45 -12.55 27.85
C GLU A 173 11.81 -11.41 27.05
N GLU A 174 12.46 -11.02 25.95
CA GLU A 174 11.89 -10.06 25.02
C GLU A 174 10.86 -10.74 24.11
N LEU A 175 9.64 -10.19 24.07
CA LEU A 175 8.57 -10.63 23.17
C LEU A 175 8.37 -9.62 22.04
N GLY A 176 8.51 -10.10 20.80
CA GLY A 176 8.13 -9.34 19.60
C GLY A 176 6.61 -9.13 19.53
N LEU A 177 6.15 -7.97 20.02
CA LEU A 177 4.72 -7.64 20.04
C LEU A 177 4.10 -7.55 18.65
N HIS A 178 4.89 -7.18 17.64
CA HIS A 178 4.40 -7.11 16.26
C HIS A 178 4.02 -8.49 15.75
N GLU A 179 4.93 -9.46 15.84
CA GLU A 179 4.74 -10.84 15.43
C GLU A 179 3.61 -11.49 16.23
N ALA A 180 3.61 -11.30 17.55
CA ALA A 180 2.58 -11.85 18.42
C ALA A 180 1.18 -11.32 18.09
N THR A 181 1.07 -10.03 17.73
CA THR A 181 -0.20 -9.42 17.34
C THR A 181 -0.64 -9.85 15.94
N VAL A 182 0.30 -10.03 15.01
CA VAL A 182 0.01 -10.57 13.66
C VAL A 182 -0.54 -11.99 13.76
N ASP A 183 0.12 -12.87 14.51
CA ASP A 183 -0.35 -14.25 14.76
C ASP A 183 -1.72 -14.26 15.45
N PHE A 184 -1.91 -13.47 16.51
CA PHE A 184 -3.21 -13.33 17.18
C PHE A 184 -4.32 -12.85 16.23
N THR A 185 -4.06 -11.82 15.44
CA THR A 185 -5.05 -11.26 14.52
C THR A 185 -5.41 -12.26 13.43
N ALA A 186 -4.42 -12.99 12.90
CA ALA A 186 -4.63 -14.05 11.94
C ALA A 186 -5.53 -15.16 12.51
N ASP A 187 -5.27 -15.62 13.73
CA ASP A 187 -6.09 -16.64 14.41
C ASP A 187 -7.52 -16.18 14.64
N VAL A 188 -7.72 -14.92 15.04
CA VAL A 188 -9.07 -14.36 15.21
C VAL A 188 -9.82 -14.34 13.87
N ILE A 189 -9.16 -13.90 12.80
CA ILE A 189 -9.77 -13.88 11.45
C ILE A 189 -10.08 -15.29 10.97
N ALA A 190 -9.14 -16.23 11.13
CA ALA A 190 -9.31 -17.64 10.80
C ALA A 190 -10.55 -18.23 11.48
N GLN A 191 -10.66 -18.02 12.78
CA GLN A 191 -11.74 -18.58 13.58
C GLN A 191 -13.08 -17.93 13.26
N VAL A 192 -13.12 -16.60 13.12
CA VAL A 192 -14.38 -15.86 12.93
C VAL A 192 -14.89 -15.94 11.49
N ALA A 193 -14.01 -15.80 10.50
CA ALA A 193 -14.41 -15.75 9.10
C ALA A 193 -14.50 -17.15 8.46
N PHE A 194 -13.63 -18.08 8.87
CA PHE A 194 -13.52 -19.40 8.25
C PHE A 194 -13.90 -20.56 9.19
N GLY A 195 -14.10 -20.29 10.49
CA GLY A 195 -14.40 -21.32 11.48
C GLY A 195 -13.20 -22.20 11.81
N GLU A 196 -11.98 -21.77 11.45
CA GLU A 196 -10.75 -22.55 11.64
C GLU A 196 -9.94 -22.02 12.81
N ASP A 197 -9.50 -22.94 13.68
CA ASP A 197 -8.50 -22.62 14.69
C ASP A 197 -7.11 -22.95 14.15
N TRP A 198 -6.32 -21.91 13.88
CA TRP A 198 -4.94 -22.07 13.41
C TRP A 198 -3.95 -22.33 14.55
N GLY A 199 -4.40 -22.19 15.80
CA GLY A 199 -3.66 -22.62 16.97
C GLY A 199 -2.23 -22.09 17.01
N THR A 200 -2.02 -20.77 16.85
CA THR A 200 -0.69 -20.13 16.95
C THR A 200 -0.10 -20.15 18.37
N ARG A 201 -0.42 -21.17 19.17
CA ARG A 201 0.19 -21.44 20.47
C ARG A 201 1.70 -21.57 20.27
N GLY A 202 2.44 -20.66 20.87
CA GLY A 202 3.89 -20.65 20.83
C GLY A 202 4.43 -21.92 21.48
N GLY A 203 5.34 -22.59 20.77
CA GLY A 203 6.23 -23.60 21.33
C GLY A 203 5.60 -24.96 21.65
N ARG A 204 5.48 -25.84 20.63
CA ARG A 204 5.86 -27.27 20.63
C ARG A 204 5.11 -28.04 19.54
N ALA A 205 5.86 -28.46 18.52
CA ALA A 205 5.72 -29.70 17.76
C ALA A 205 4.37 -30.16 17.16
N ASP A 206 3.34 -29.33 17.07
CA ASP A 206 2.22 -29.61 16.16
C ASP A 206 2.28 -28.59 15.03
N ALA A 207 2.76 -29.04 13.87
CA ALA A 207 2.72 -28.26 12.64
C ALA A 207 1.31 -27.66 12.46
N PRO A 208 1.17 -26.49 11.82
CA PRO A 208 -0.14 -26.05 11.37
C PRO A 208 -0.80 -27.23 10.68
N SER A 209 -2.10 -27.47 10.91
CA SER A 209 -2.84 -28.50 10.16
C SER A 209 -2.40 -28.42 8.69
N ALA A 210 -2.19 -29.55 8.01
CA ALA A 210 -1.57 -29.56 6.68
C ALA A 210 -2.27 -28.64 5.65
N ALA A 211 -3.50 -28.18 5.94
CA ALA A 211 -4.24 -27.17 5.18
C ALA A 211 -3.92 -25.69 5.54
N VAL A 212 -3.45 -25.41 6.75
CA VAL A 212 -3.17 -24.06 7.30
C VAL A 212 -1.75 -23.60 7.00
N ALA A 213 -0.80 -24.53 6.93
CA ALA A 213 0.60 -24.20 6.64
C ALA A 213 0.77 -23.42 5.33
N PRO A 214 0.11 -23.77 4.21
CA PRO A 214 0.21 -23.03 2.95
C PRO A 214 -0.35 -21.62 3.04
N THR A 215 -1.49 -21.41 3.73
CA THR A 215 -2.14 -20.09 3.83
C THR A 215 -1.35 -19.16 4.76
N ARG A 216 -0.82 -19.69 5.88
CA ARG A 216 0.07 -18.95 6.78
C ARG A 216 1.37 -18.59 6.08
N GLN A 217 1.97 -19.55 5.38
CA GLN A 217 3.18 -19.34 4.57
C GLN A 217 2.91 -18.28 3.50
N LEU A 218 1.79 -18.36 2.79
CA LEU A 218 1.40 -17.40 1.77
C LEU A 218 1.16 -16.01 2.37
N MET A 219 0.47 -15.87 3.51
CA MET A 219 0.31 -14.57 4.17
C MET A 219 1.64 -14.00 4.65
N PHE A 220 2.53 -14.84 5.17
CA PHE A 220 3.86 -14.41 5.59
C PHE A 220 4.74 -14.02 4.40
N GLU A 221 4.70 -14.80 3.32
CA GLU A 221 5.37 -14.51 2.05
C GLU A 221 4.77 -13.27 1.38
N LEU A 222 3.47 -13.04 1.47
CA LEU A 222 2.81 -11.84 0.95
C LEU A 222 3.14 -10.62 1.80
N GLN A 223 3.18 -10.76 3.12
CA GLN A 223 3.65 -9.70 4.01
C GLN A 223 5.10 -9.39 3.70
N TRP A 224 5.96 -10.41 3.57
CA TRP A 224 7.36 -10.27 3.13
C TRP A 224 7.47 -9.61 1.76
N GLU A 225 6.67 -10.03 0.78
CA GLU A 225 6.65 -9.46 -0.57
C GLU A 225 6.15 -8.00 -0.57
N CYS A 226 5.14 -7.68 0.24
CA CYS A 226 4.61 -6.33 0.38
C CYS A 226 5.54 -5.42 1.19
N THR A 227 6.25 -5.94 2.20
CA THR A 227 7.11 -5.16 3.11
C THR A 227 8.55 -5.04 2.63
N GLN A 228 9.16 -6.12 2.15
CA GLN A 228 10.54 -6.17 1.66
C GLN A 228 10.63 -6.01 0.15
N ASN A 229 9.74 -6.66 -0.60
CA ASN A 229 9.80 -6.61 -2.06
C ASN A 229 9.02 -5.44 -2.67
N GLN A 230 8.25 -4.72 -1.86
CA GLN A 230 7.60 -3.45 -2.15
C GLN A 230 7.34 -3.28 -3.65
N ILE A 231 6.16 -3.74 -4.10
CA ILE A 231 5.56 -3.40 -5.40
C ILE A 231 5.20 -1.89 -5.44
N THR A 232 5.94 -1.06 -4.69
CA THR A 232 5.92 0.37 -4.77
C THR A 232 6.58 0.71 -6.10
N PRO A 233 5.88 1.40 -7.03
CA PRO A 233 6.51 1.86 -8.27
C PRO A 233 7.76 2.71 -8.02
N LEU A 234 7.98 3.18 -6.78
CA LEU A 234 9.19 3.82 -6.28
C LEU A 234 10.43 2.91 -6.29
N ARG A 235 10.31 1.59 -6.11
CA ARG A 235 11.45 0.67 -6.18
C ARG A 235 12.00 0.51 -7.60
N ILE A 236 11.13 0.70 -8.61
CA ILE A 236 11.56 0.83 -10.01
C ILE A 236 12.48 2.03 -10.16
N TYR A 237 12.19 3.14 -9.44
CA TYR A 237 13.03 4.34 -9.43
C TYR A 237 14.31 4.17 -8.64
N THR A 238 14.28 3.62 -7.42
CA THR A 238 15.51 3.42 -6.63
C THR A 238 16.46 2.43 -7.31
N ASN A 239 15.95 1.37 -7.95
CA ASN A 239 16.76 0.47 -8.78
C ASN A 239 17.30 1.14 -10.06
N LEU A 240 16.52 2.02 -10.69
CA LEU A 240 16.98 2.76 -11.87
C LEU A 240 18.05 3.79 -11.49
N LEU A 241 17.85 4.54 -10.40
CA LEU A 241 18.76 5.57 -9.90
C LEU A 241 20.06 4.95 -9.36
N SER A 242 19.98 3.85 -8.60
CA SER A 242 21.18 3.13 -8.13
C SER A 242 21.99 2.52 -9.27
N ARG A 243 21.34 2.03 -10.33
CA ARG A 243 22.01 1.57 -11.56
C ARG A 243 22.63 2.70 -12.37
N LEU A 244 22.07 3.91 -12.29
CA LEU A 244 22.57 5.07 -13.00
C LEU A 244 23.72 5.80 -12.27
N ARG A 245 24.09 5.39 -11.03
CA ARG A 245 25.14 6.03 -10.20
C ARG A 245 25.07 7.56 -10.25
N ILE A 246 23.89 8.11 -9.97
CA ILE A 246 23.69 9.56 -9.75
C ILE A 246 23.47 9.75 -8.25
#